data_AF-A0A1J3HUX3-F1
#
_entry.id   AF-A0A1J3HUX3-F1
#
_cell.length_a   1.000
_cell.length_b   1.000
_cell.length_c   1.000
_cell.angle_alpha   90.00
_cell.angle_beta   90.00
_cell.angle_gamma   90.00
#
_symmetry.space_group_name_H-M   'P 1'
#
loop_
_entity.id
_entity.type
_entity.pdbx_description
1 polymer ?
#
loop_
_entity_poly.entity_id
_entity_poly.type
_entity_poly.pdbx_seq_one_letter_code
_entity_poly.pdbx_strand_id
1 'polypeptide(L)' 'GTEGLVRGRRVLNTGAPITVPVGRATLGRIMNVLGEPIDERGEIKTDHYLPIHRDAPALVDLATGQEILATGIKVVDLL' A
#
# COMPACT_ATOMS: atom_id res chain seq x y z
N GLY A 1 -12.75 -15.43 -9.40
CA GLY A 1 -11.87 -14.99 -10.49
C GLY A 1 -10.73 -15.96 -10.70
N THR A 2 -11.00 -17.10 -11.31
CA THR A 2 -10.02 -18.04 -11.88
C THR A 2 -10.64 -18.81 -13.05
N GLU A 3 -11.83 -18.40 -13.50
CA GLU A 3 -12.52 -18.99 -14.64
C GLU A 3 -11.72 -18.75 -15.92
N GLY A 4 -11.58 -19.78 -16.75
CA GLY A 4 -10.77 -19.73 -17.98
C GLY A 4 -9.27 -19.97 -17.79
N LEU A 5 -8.79 -20.23 -16.57
CA LEU A 5 -7.45 -20.76 -16.36
C LEU A 5 -7.42 -22.28 -16.61
N VAL A 6 -6.43 -22.73 -17.37
CA VAL A 6 -6.22 -24.14 -17.70
C VAL A 6 -4.84 -24.61 -17.23
N ARG A 7 -4.72 -25.90 -16.92
CA ARG A 7 -3.45 -26.52 -16.56
C ARG A 7 -2.46 -26.41 -17.74
N GLY A 8 -1.19 -26.19 -17.45
CA GLY A 8 -0.14 -26.02 -18.47
C GLY A 8 -0.06 -24.62 -19.08
N ARG A 9 -0.89 -23.65 -18.64
CA ARG A 9 -0.76 -22.24 -19.06
C ARG A 9 0.58 -21.68 -18.58
N ARG A 10 1.28 -20.98 -19.47
CA ARG A 10 2.55 -20.31 -19.16
C ARG A 10 2.31 -19.18 -18.16
N VAL A 11 3.16 -19.12 -17.13
CA VAL A 11 3.16 -18.07 -16.11
C VAL A 11 4.53 -17.37 -16.15
N LEU A 12 4.53 -16.05 -16.03
CA LEU A 12 5.74 -15.26 -15.91
C LEU A 12 5.98 -14.93 -14.44
N ASN A 13 7.18 -15.24 -13.94
CA ASN A 13 7.63 -14.77 -12.64
C ASN A 13 8.19 -13.36 -12.80
N THR A 14 7.62 -12.38 -12.09
CA THR A 14 8.10 -10.99 -12.06
C THR A 14 9.40 -10.82 -11.29
N GLY A 15 9.76 -11.80 -10.45
CA GLY A 15 10.96 -11.76 -9.60
C GLY A 15 10.85 -10.84 -8.38
N ALA A 16 9.70 -10.18 -8.20
CA ALA A 16 9.44 -9.25 -7.11
C ALA A 16 8.04 -9.46 -6.53
N PRO A 17 7.81 -9.10 -5.25
CA PRO A 17 6.47 -9.02 -4.67
C PRO A 17 5.57 -8.05 -5.44
N ILE A 18 4.26 -8.10 -5.14
CA ILE A 18 3.33 -7.07 -5.59
C ILE A 18 3.85 -5.70 -5.12
N THR A 19 4.01 -4.80 -6.07
CA THR A 19 4.60 -3.47 -5.87
C THR A 19 3.61 -2.42 -6.31
N VAL A 20 3.40 -1.40 -5.49
CA VAL A 20 2.35 -0.39 -5.68
C VAL A 20 2.94 1.03 -5.74
N PRO A 21 2.30 1.97 -6.44
CA PRO A 21 2.72 3.37 -6.42
C PRO A 21 2.53 3.96 -5.02
N VAL A 22 3.50 4.76 -4.58
CA VAL A 22 3.45 5.43 -3.27
C VAL A 22 3.83 6.90 -3.40
N GLY A 23 3.73 7.62 -2.28
CA GLY A 23 4.08 9.03 -2.17
C GLY A 23 2.87 9.96 -2.34
N ARG A 24 3.13 11.26 -2.41
CA ARG A 24 2.06 12.28 -2.39
C ARG A 24 1.12 12.18 -3.59
N ALA A 25 1.57 11.62 -4.71
CA ALA A 25 0.79 11.43 -5.92
C ALA A 25 -0.43 10.51 -5.74
N THR A 26 -0.43 9.65 -4.71
CA THR A 26 -1.53 8.72 -4.44
C THR A 26 -2.64 9.32 -3.57
N LEU A 27 -2.43 10.51 -2.98
CA LEU A 27 -3.39 11.12 -2.07
C LEU A 27 -4.70 11.46 -2.81
N GLY A 28 -5.82 11.03 -2.22
CA GLY A 28 -7.16 11.25 -2.80
C GLY A 28 -7.46 10.39 -4.02
N ARG A 29 -6.67 9.34 -4.27
CA ARG A 29 -6.90 8.33 -5.32
C ARG A 29 -7.47 7.06 -4.72
N ILE A 30 -8.29 6.34 -5.49
CA ILE A 30 -8.75 4.99 -5.13
C ILE A 30 -7.98 3.99 -5.99
N MET A 31 -7.34 3.03 -5.34
CA MET A 31 -6.57 1.97 -6.01
C MET A 31 -6.97 0.58 -5.51
N ASN A 32 -6.78 -0.42 -6.36
CA ASN A 32 -6.95 -1.81 -5.98
C ASN A 32 -5.69 -2.37 -5.27
N VAL A 33 -5.71 -3.64 -4.90
CA VAL A 33 -4.61 -4.33 -4.19
C VAL A 33 -3.34 -4.43 -5.04
N LEU A 34 -3.46 -4.38 -6.37
CA LEU A 34 -2.32 -4.38 -7.30
C LEU A 34 -1.73 -2.99 -7.52
N GLY A 35 -2.31 -1.94 -6.91
CA GLY A 35 -1.87 -0.55 -7.07
C GLY A 35 -2.42 0.16 -8.30
N GLU A 36 -3.39 -0.45 -9.00
CA GLU A 36 -4.00 0.14 -10.20
C GLU A 36 -5.12 1.12 -9.78
N PRO A 37 -5.18 2.32 -10.38
CA PRO A 37 -6.24 3.28 -10.08
C PRO A 37 -7.59 2.79 -10.63
N ILE A 38 -8.62 2.82 -9.79
CA ILE A 38 -9.99 2.41 -10.12
C ILE A 38 -11.00 3.56 -9.96
N ASP A 39 -10.50 4.79 -9.88
CA ASP A 39 -11.29 6.00 -9.68
C ASP A 39 -11.61 6.77 -10.97
N GLU A 40 -11.29 6.21 -12.14
CA GLU A 40 -11.50 6.82 -13.47
C GLU A 40 -10.80 8.17 -13.69
N ARG A 41 -9.84 8.55 -12.82
CA ARG A 41 -9.11 9.83 -12.89
C ARG A 41 -7.78 9.73 -13.67
N GLY A 42 -7.65 8.70 -14.50
CA GLY A 42 -6.42 8.39 -15.24
C GLY A 42 -5.33 7.77 -14.37
N GLU A 43 -4.10 7.77 -14.86
CA GLU A 43 -2.97 7.11 -14.19
C GLU A 43 -2.50 7.86 -12.92
N ILE A 44 -1.82 7.16 -12.02
CA ILE A 44 -1.08 7.77 -10.91
C ILE A 44 0.36 7.98 -11.37
N LYS A 45 0.73 9.21 -11.69
CA LYS A 45 2.10 9.57 -12.10
C LYS A 45 3.01 9.67 -10.88
N THR A 46 3.88 8.68 -10.68
CA THR A 46 4.90 8.66 -9.64
C THR A 46 6.10 7.84 -10.09
N ASP A 47 7.29 8.22 -9.64
CA ASP A 47 8.51 7.42 -9.83
C ASP A 47 8.78 6.52 -8.61
N HIS A 48 7.94 6.61 -7.57
CA HIS A 48 8.13 5.90 -6.30
C HIS A 48 7.17 4.72 -6.18
N TYR A 49 7.77 3.54 -6.06
CA TYR A 49 7.07 2.27 -5.93
C TYR A 49 7.64 1.50 -4.73
N LEU A 50 6.76 0.85 -3.96
CA LEU A 50 7.16 0.01 -2.82
C LEU A 50 6.47 -1.36 -2.86
N PRO A 51 7.16 -2.43 -2.46
CA PRO A 51 6.55 -3.75 -2.30
C PRO A 51 5.61 -3.75 -1.09
N ILE A 52 4.49 -4.47 -1.18
CA ILE A 52 3.56 -4.63 -0.06
C ILE A 52 4.11 -5.52 1.06
N HIS A 53 5.11 -6.34 0.75
CA HIS A 53 5.85 -7.16 1.71
C HIS A 53 7.22 -6.53 1.98
N ARG A 54 7.47 -6.21 3.24
CA ARG A 54 8.76 -5.73 3.76
C ARG A 54 8.89 -6.13 5.24
N ASP A 55 10.12 -6.28 5.69
CA ASP A 55 10.39 -6.52 7.10
C ASP A 55 9.94 -5.32 7.95
N ALA A 56 9.66 -5.59 9.22
CA ALA A 56 9.43 -4.54 10.20
C ALA A 56 10.71 -3.70 10.40
N PRO A 57 10.59 -2.44 10.85
CA PRO A 57 11.75 -1.64 11.21
C PRO A 57 12.64 -2.35 12.24
N ALA A 58 13.96 -2.13 12.18
CA ALA A 58 14.88 -2.71 13.13
C ALA A 58 14.69 -2.08 14.53
N LEU A 59 15.10 -2.79 15.58
CA LEU A 59 15.00 -2.31 16.97
C LEU A 59 15.66 -0.93 17.17
N VAL A 60 16.77 -0.67 16.48
CA VAL A 60 17.52 0.60 16.55
C VAL A 60 16.77 1.78 15.91
N ASP A 61 15.82 1.50 15.02
CA ASP A 61 15.02 2.50 14.31
C ASP A 61 13.69 2.80 15.01
N LEU A 62 13.37 2.05 16.08
CA LEU A 62 12.13 2.26 16.83
C LEU A 62 12.23 3.53 17.67
N ALA A 63 11.24 4.42 17.52
CA ALA A 63 11.13 5.60 18.37
C ALA A 63 10.84 5.21 19.82
N THR A 64 11.59 5.77 20.76
CA THR A 64 11.40 5.55 22.21
C THR A 64 10.46 6.57 22.86
N GLY A 65 10.08 7.61 22.12
CA GLY A 65 9.22 8.69 22.59
C GLY A 65 7.74 8.32 22.51
N GLN A 66 6.97 8.75 23.51
CA GLN A 66 5.52 8.66 23.46
C GLN A 66 4.96 10.01 23.03
N GLU A 67 4.21 10.01 21.93
CA GLU A 67 3.50 11.18 21.41
C GLU A 67 1.99 10.90 21.42
N ILE A 68 1.19 11.92 21.72
CA ILE A 68 -0.27 11.82 21.72
C ILE A 68 -0.77 12.16 20.31
N LEU A 69 -1.46 11.21 19.67
CA LEU A 69 -2.21 11.45 18.43
C LEU A 69 -3.65 11.83 18.78
N ALA A 70 -3.95 13.13 18.82
CA ALA A 70 -5.30 13.61 19.08
C ALA A 70 -6.25 13.20 17.94
N THR A 71 -7.36 12.55 18.28
CA THR A 71 -8.34 12.08 17.30
C THR A 71 -9.39 13.13 16.96
N GLY A 72 -9.61 14.10 17.85
CA GLY A 72 -10.70 15.07 17.79
C GLY A 72 -12.04 14.52 18.32
N ILE A 73 -12.05 13.29 18.83
CA ILE A 73 -13.25 12.63 19.35
C ILE A 73 -13.18 12.67 20.87
N LYS A 74 -14.00 13.54 21.48
CA LYS A 74 -13.96 13.82 22.93
C LYS A 74 -13.93 12.59 23.83
N VAL A 75 -14.70 11.54 23.51
CA VAL A 75 -14.76 10.32 24.34
C VAL A 75 -13.45 9.51 24.28
N VAL A 76 -12.72 9.58 23.16
CA VAL A 76 -11.44 8.88 22.96
C VAL A 76 -10.27 9.70 23.50
N ASP A 77 -10.35 11.03 23.41
CA ASP A 77 -9.24 11.91 23.78
C ASP A 77 -9.21 12.28 25.28
N LEU A 78 -10.35 12.20 26.01
CA LEU A 78 -10.46 12.63 27.42
C LEU A 78 -10.63 11.50 28.45
N LEU A 79 -10.95 10.27 28.02
CA LEU A 79 -11.12 9.10 28.89
C LEU A 79 -9.94 8.14 28.70
#